data_AF-A0A450XC68-F1
#
_entry.id   AF-A0A450XC68-F1
#
_cell.length_a   1.000
_cell.length_b   1.000
_cell.length_c   1.000
_cell.angle_alpha   90.00
_cell.angle_beta   90.00
_cell.angle_gamma   90.00
#
_symmetry.space_group_name_H-M   'P 1'
#
loop_
_entity.id
_entity.type
_entity.pdbx_description
1 polymer ?
#
loop_
_entity_poly.entity_id
_entity_poly.type
_entity_poly.pdbx_seq_one_letter_code
_entity_poly.pdbx_strand_id
1 'polypeptide(L)'
;LAMMRTFYNGYRFSPDTDQHIYNPTLALYFLKAFQRDCRYPREILDSNLAMDRAKMHYISRLPEGRQLIFDALAETDSVRVQRLADRFGVEDMLYAPKDTDFVASLLYYFGVLTLGGITPF
;
A
#
# COMPACT_ATOMS: atom_id res chain seq x y z
N LEU A 1 21.14 2.54 -7.58
CA LEU A 1 20.28 2.39 -6.38
C LEU A 1 19.07 3.33 -6.36
N ALA A 2 19.22 4.62 -6.74
CA ALA A 2 18.13 5.61 -6.66
C ALA A 2 16.80 5.11 -7.28
N MET A 3 16.83 4.45 -8.44
CA MET A 3 15.63 3.92 -9.09
C MET A 3 14.84 2.94 -8.21
N MET A 4 15.49 1.88 -7.71
CA MET A 4 14.81 0.90 -6.86
C MET A 4 14.31 1.54 -5.57
N ARG A 5 15.04 2.52 -5.03
CA ARG A 5 14.61 3.24 -3.82
C ARG A 5 13.36 4.09 -4.10
N THR A 6 13.27 4.76 -5.25
CA THR A 6 12.12 5.58 -5.62
C THR A 6 10.88 4.75 -5.92
N PHE A 7 11.04 3.65 -6.66
CA PHE A 7 9.88 2.92 -7.19
C PHE A 7 9.49 1.69 -6.37
N TYR A 8 10.42 1.10 -5.63
CA TYR A 8 10.19 -0.19 -4.96
C TYR A 8 10.29 -0.12 -3.45
N ASN A 9 10.84 0.95 -2.86
CA ASN A 9 11.03 1.09 -1.42
C ASN A 9 10.11 2.16 -0.83
N GLY A 10 9.08 1.72 -0.11
CA GLY A 10 8.10 2.65 0.44
C GLY A 10 7.21 2.12 1.55
N TYR A 11 7.34 0.84 1.94
CA TYR A 11 6.45 0.24 2.93
C TYR A 11 7.15 0.03 4.27
N ARG A 12 6.64 0.66 5.32
CA ARG A 12 6.91 0.37 6.72
C ARG A 12 5.73 -0.39 7.32
N PHE A 13 6.02 -1.54 7.95
CA PHE A 13 5.01 -2.41 8.57
C PHE A 13 5.10 -2.53 10.10
N SER A 14 6.18 -2.04 10.69
CA SER A 14 6.40 -2.08 12.13
C SER A 14 6.61 -0.67 12.68
N PRO A 15 6.01 -0.35 13.83
CA PRO A 15 6.26 0.92 14.50
C PRO A 15 7.67 0.99 15.10
N ASP A 16 8.31 -0.15 15.36
CA ASP A 16 9.61 -0.22 16.07
C ASP A 16 10.81 0.07 15.16
N THR A 17 10.59 0.37 13.88
CA THR A 17 11.66 0.64 12.91
C THR A 17 11.24 1.69 11.90
N ASP A 18 12.14 2.64 11.61
CA ASP A 18 11.94 3.62 10.53
C ASP A 18 12.39 3.08 9.16
N GLN A 19 12.79 1.80 9.09
CA GLN A 19 13.18 1.17 7.84
C GLN A 19 11.98 0.83 6.97
N HIS A 20 12.06 1.27 5.72
CA HIS A 20 11.14 0.84 4.67
C HIS A 20 11.64 -0.45 4.02
N ILE A 21 10.69 -1.24 3.53
CA ILE A 21 10.92 -2.51 2.87
C ILE A 21 10.68 -2.35 1.37
N TYR A 22 11.55 -2.98 0.60
CA TYR A 22 11.41 -3.08 -0.84
C TYR A 22 10.31 -4.08 -1.20
N ASN A 23 9.46 -3.78 -2.17
CA ASN A 23 8.57 -4.75 -2.78
C ASN A 23 9.41 -5.88 -3.40
N PRO A 24 9.38 -7.11 -2.85
CA PRO A 24 10.29 -8.17 -3.26
C PRO A 24 10.03 -8.61 -4.69
N THR A 25 8.78 -8.59 -5.15
CA THR A 25 8.43 -9.01 -6.51
C THR A 25 9.02 -8.06 -7.55
N LEU A 26 8.88 -6.74 -7.36
CA LEU A 26 9.46 -5.74 -8.25
C LEU A 26 10.98 -5.71 -8.17
N ALA A 27 11.55 -5.91 -6.98
CA ALA A 27 13.00 -6.01 -6.81
C ALA A 27 13.57 -7.22 -7.56
N LEU A 28 12.96 -8.41 -7.43
CA LEU A 28 13.37 -9.62 -8.14
C LEU A 28 13.20 -9.49 -9.65
N TYR A 29 12.09 -8.89 -10.11
CA TYR A 29 11.87 -8.57 -11.52
C TYR A 29 13.00 -7.71 -12.09
N PHE A 30 13.34 -6.63 -11.39
CA PHE A 30 14.43 -5.72 -11.78
C PHE A 30 15.77 -6.44 -11.84
N LEU A 31 16.12 -7.20 -10.80
CA LEU A 31 17.38 -7.93 -10.72
C LEU A 31 17.50 -8.97 -11.84
N LYS A 32 16.40 -9.66 -12.17
CA LYS A 32 16.36 -10.63 -13.27
C LYS A 32 16.60 -9.97 -14.63
N ALA A 33 15.96 -8.83 -14.90
CA ALA A 33 16.19 -8.07 -16.13
C ALA A 33 17.63 -7.57 -16.23
N PHE A 34 18.15 -7.01 -15.13
CA PHE A 34 19.51 -6.51 -15.07
C PHE A 34 20.56 -7.61 -15.27
N GLN A 35 20.38 -8.76 -14.63
CA GLN A 35 21.26 -9.92 -14.81
C GLN A 35 21.31 -10.40 -16.26
N ARG A 36 20.15 -10.43 -16.95
CA ARG A 36 20.06 -10.96 -18.31
C ARG A 36 20.62 -10.01 -19.36
N ASP A 37 20.28 -8.72 -19.25
CA ASP A 37 20.46 -7.76 -20.35
C ASP A 37 21.51 -6.69 -20.03
N CYS A 38 22.08 -6.69 -18.81
CA CYS A 38 22.94 -5.63 -18.26
C CYS A 38 22.30 -4.23 -18.38
N ARG A 39 20.96 -4.18 -18.36
CA ARG A 39 20.14 -2.98 -18.54
C ARG A 39 18.95 -3.04 -17.60
N TYR A 40 18.43 -1.87 -17.25
CA TYR A 40 17.19 -1.79 -16.48
C TYR A 40 16.02 -2.32 -17.31
N PRO A 41 14.98 -2.87 -16.66
CA PRO A 41 13.76 -3.23 -17.38
C PRO A 41 13.18 -1.98 -18.05
N ARG A 42 12.63 -2.15 -19.27
CA ARG A 42 11.99 -1.06 -20.00
C ARG A 42 10.79 -0.50 -19.23
N GLU A 43 10.00 -1.40 -18.65
CA GLU A 43 8.91 -1.06 -17.74
C GLU A 43 9.42 -1.16 -16.29
N ILE A 44 9.57 -0.03 -15.62
CA ILE A 44 10.02 -0.02 -14.22
C ILE A 44 8.92 -0.56 -13.29
N LEU A 45 7.66 -0.33 -13.63
CA LEU A 45 6.50 -0.82 -12.89
C LEU A 45 5.80 -1.89 -13.73
N ASP A 46 5.68 -3.10 -13.20
CA ASP A 46 4.87 -4.15 -13.84
C ASP A 46 3.40 -3.92 -13.49
N SER A 47 2.56 -3.68 -14.50
CA SER A 47 1.13 -3.46 -14.32
C SER A 47 0.39 -4.66 -13.72
N ASN A 48 0.94 -5.87 -13.83
CA ASN A 48 0.37 -7.07 -13.20
C ASN A 48 0.69 -7.15 -11.70
N LEU A 49 1.68 -6.37 -11.24
CA LEU A 49 2.08 -6.25 -9.84
C LEU A 49 1.58 -4.96 -9.20
N ALA A 50 1.07 -4.03 -10.01
CA ALA A 50 0.32 -2.88 -9.52
C ALA A 50 -0.93 -3.37 -8.76
N MET A 51 -1.41 -2.54 -7.83
CA MET A 51 -2.60 -2.89 -7.09
C MET A 51 -3.78 -3.14 -8.03
N ASP A 52 -4.47 -4.24 -7.79
CA ASP A 52 -5.61 -4.70 -8.59
C ASP A 52 -6.67 -3.59 -8.69
N ARG A 53 -7.06 -3.25 -9.93
CA ARG A 53 -8.07 -2.21 -10.21
C ARG A 53 -9.43 -2.52 -9.60
N ALA A 54 -9.83 -3.80 -9.53
CA ALA A 54 -11.05 -4.22 -8.88
C ALA A 54 -10.99 -4.00 -7.36
N LYS A 55 -9.81 -4.20 -6.72
CA LYS A 55 -9.61 -3.86 -5.31
C LYS A 55 -9.72 -2.34 -5.07
N MET A 56 -9.07 -1.53 -5.91
CA MET A 56 -9.21 -0.06 -5.85
C MET A 56 -10.68 0.35 -5.99
N HIS A 57 -11.35 -0.20 -6.99
CA HIS A 57 -12.74 0.13 -7.29
C HIS A 57 -13.68 -0.30 -6.15
N TYR A 58 -13.45 -1.47 -5.54
CA TYR A 58 -14.16 -1.90 -4.35
C TYR A 58 -13.98 -0.89 -3.21
N ILE A 59 -12.74 -0.54 -2.86
CA ILE A 59 -12.45 0.39 -1.76
C ILE A 59 -13.06 1.76 -2.02
N SER A 60 -12.98 2.28 -3.25
CA SER A 60 -13.55 3.59 -3.60
C SER A 60 -15.08 3.67 -3.44
N ARG A 61 -15.76 2.53 -3.38
CA ARG A 61 -17.21 2.42 -3.17
C ARG A 61 -17.59 2.23 -1.70
N LEU A 62 -16.62 1.95 -0.83
CA LEU A 62 -16.86 1.90 0.61
C LEU A 62 -17.11 3.31 1.14
N PRO A 63 -17.88 3.45 2.24
CA PRO A 63 -17.95 4.70 2.99
C PRO A 63 -16.54 5.23 3.29
N GLU A 64 -16.32 6.53 3.15
CA GLU A 64 -15.02 7.21 3.33
C GLU A 64 -13.89 6.79 2.36
N GLY A 65 -14.01 5.67 1.63
CA GLY A 65 -12.89 5.13 0.86
C GLY A 65 -12.45 5.98 -0.32
N ARG A 66 -13.39 6.64 -1.01
CA ARG A 66 -13.02 7.61 -2.06
C ARG A 66 -12.22 8.76 -1.48
N GLN A 67 -12.70 9.36 -0.39
CA GLN A 67 -12.07 10.53 0.22
C GLN A 67 -10.67 10.18 0.74
N LEU A 68 -10.54 9.06 1.46
CA LEU A 68 -9.25 8.56 1.95
C LEU A 68 -8.21 8.34 0.83
N ILE A 69 -8.64 7.82 -0.33
CA ILE A 69 -7.74 7.67 -1.49
C ILE A 69 -7.29 9.04 -1.99
N PHE A 70 -8.20 10.02 -2.10
CA PHE A 70 -7.83 11.37 -2.54
C PHE A 70 -6.92 12.08 -1.55
N ASP A 71 -7.17 11.96 -0.25
CA ASP A 71 -6.35 12.55 0.79
C ASP A 71 -4.93 11.95 0.78
N ALA A 72 -4.82 10.64 0.57
CA ALA A 72 -3.53 9.96 0.41
C ALA A 72 -2.76 10.44 -0.82
N LEU A 73 -3.45 10.68 -1.94
CA LEU A 73 -2.83 11.17 -3.18
C LEU A 73 -2.44 12.65 -3.12
N ALA A 74 -3.18 13.45 -2.36
CA ALA A 74 -2.91 14.88 -2.20
C ALA A 74 -1.77 15.15 -1.19
N GLU A 75 -1.30 14.13 -0.47
CA GLU A 75 -0.30 14.22 0.61
C GLU A 75 -0.65 15.27 1.68
N THR A 76 -1.94 15.65 1.75
CA THR A 76 -2.40 16.78 2.58
C THR A 76 -2.54 16.41 4.05
N ASP A 77 -3.02 15.20 4.35
CA ASP A 77 -3.26 14.76 5.72
C ASP A 77 -2.90 13.29 5.94
N SER A 78 -2.21 13.02 7.04
CA SER A 78 -1.95 11.65 7.50
C SER A 78 -3.25 11.04 8.04
N VAL A 79 -3.72 9.95 7.42
CA VAL A 79 -4.86 9.17 7.93
C VAL A 79 -4.52 8.64 9.32
N ARG A 80 -5.35 8.95 10.31
CA ARG A 80 -5.22 8.45 11.69
C ARG A 80 -6.32 7.43 11.96
N VAL A 81 -5.92 6.29 12.52
CA VAL A 81 -6.81 5.21 12.94
C VAL A 81 -6.47 4.83 14.36
N GLN A 82 -7.46 4.36 15.13
CA GLN A 82 -7.19 3.92 16.51
C GLN A 82 -6.47 2.57 16.50
N ARG A 83 -6.89 1.67 15.60
CA ARG A 83 -6.29 0.35 15.46
C ARG A 83 -6.44 -0.17 14.04
N LEU A 84 -5.37 -0.77 13.52
CA LEU A 84 -5.45 -1.54 12.29
C LEU A 84 -6.29 -2.81 12.50
N ALA A 85 -7.23 -3.07 11.60
CA ALA A 85 -7.99 -4.30 11.58
C ALA A 85 -7.04 -5.51 11.47
N ASP A 86 -7.22 -6.51 12.34
CA ASP A 86 -6.34 -7.69 12.39
C ASP A 86 -6.75 -8.83 11.45
N ARG A 87 -7.94 -8.72 10.83
CA ARG A 87 -8.49 -9.71 9.90
C ARG A 87 -9.51 -9.08 8.95
N PHE A 88 -9.64 -9.67 7.77
CA PHE A 88 -10.64 -9.32 6.76
C PHE A 88 -11.39 -10.60 6.33
N GLY A 89 -12.26 -11.10 7.21
CA GLY A 89 -13.09 -12.26 6.91
C GLY A 89 -14.13 -11.95 5.84
N VAL A 90 -14.55 -12.95 5.06
CA VAL A 90 -15.60 -12.77 4.03
C VAL A 90 -16.90 -12.25 4.64
N GLU A 91 -17.28 -12.76 5.81
CA GLU A 91 -18.46 -12.30 6.53
C GLU A 91 -18.34 -10.82 6.91
N ASP A 92 -17.19 -10.40 7.43
CA ASP A 92 -16.93 -9.00 7.73
C ASP A 92 -16.98 -8.16 6.47
N MET A 93 -16.43 -8.63 5.34
CA MET A 93 -16.49 -7.90 4.06
C MET A 93 -17.92 -7.62 3.59
N LEU A 94 -18.84 -8.53 3.91
CA LEU A 94 -20.23 -8.46 3.47
C LEU A 94 -21.13 -7.66 4.43
N TYR A 95 -20.93 -7.81 5.74
CA TYR A 95 -21.92 -7.36 6.73
C TYR A 95 -21.40 -6.40 7.80
N ALA A 96 -20.11 -6.45 8.14
CA ALA A 96 -19.58 -5.57 9.18
C ALA A 96 -19.55 -4.12 8.68
N PRO A 97 -19.73 -3.13 9.57
CA PRO A 97 -19.52 -1.72 9.24
C PRO A 97 -18.18 -1.49 8.54
N LYS A 98 -18.17 -0.58 7.57
CA LYS A 98 -17.02 -0.24 6.73
C LYS A 98 -16.60 1.18 7.07
N ASP A 99 -16.18 1.37 8.31
CA ASP A 99 -15.75 2.66 8.84
C ASP A 99 -14.34 3.05 8.33
N THR A 100 -13.89 4.24 8.72
CA THR A 100 -12.59 4.79 8.34
C THR A 100 -11.45 3.86 8.73
N ASP A 101 -11.45 3.31 9.95
CA ASP A 101 -10.42 2.41 10.45
C ASP A 101 -10.33 1.14 9.61
N PHE A 102 -11.47 0.55 9.27
CA PHE A 102 -11.53 -0.61 8.39
C PHE A 102 -10.97 -0.31 6.99
N VAL A 103 -11.40 0.80 6.38
CA VAL A 103 -11.00 1.16 5.02
C VAL A 103 -9.52 1.53 4.95
N ALA A 104 -9.03 2.31 5.91
CA ALA A 104 -7.62 2.64 6.03
C ALA A 104 -6.77 1.39 6.28
N SER A 105 -7.26 0.42 7.03
CA SER A 105 -6.58 -0.86 7.22
C SER A 105 -6.48 -1.64 5.90
N LEU A 106 -7.54 -1.70 5.09
CA LEU A 106 -7.48 -2.31 3.75
C LEU A 106 -6.44 -1.63 2.86
N LEU A 107 -6.45 -0.30 2.82
CA LEU A 107 -5.48 0.48 2.04
C LEU A 107 -4.05 0.24 2.52
N TYR A 108 -3.83 0.11 3.83
CA TYR A 108 -2.52 -0.25 4.40
C TYR A 108 -2.06 -1.65 3.98
N TYR A 109 -2.90 -2.68 4.15
CA TYR A 109 -2.51 -4.05 3.81
C TYR A 109 -2.43 -4.34 2.31
N PHE A 110 -3.13 -3.56 1.49
CA PHE A 110 -2.96 -3.64 0.03
C PHE A 110 -1.80 -2.80 -0.49
N GLY A 111 -1.10 -2.07 0.37
CA GLY A 111 0.06 -1.28 -0.01
C GLY A 111 -0.30 0.01 -0.75
N VAL A 112 -1.42 0.65 -0.42
CA VAL A 112 -1.68 2.05 -0.83
C VAL A 112 -1.18 3.01 0.23
N LEU A 113 -1.43 2.68 1.50
CA LEU A 113 -0.95 3.44 2.65
C LEU A 113 0.25 2.73 3.29
N THR A 114 1.07 3.50 3.99
CA THR A 114 2.16 2.99 4.80
C THR A 114 2.14 3.62 6.18
N LEU A 115 2.76 2.96 7.16
CA LEU A 115 2.79 3.44 8.53
C LEU A 115 3.65 4.72 8.61
N GLY A 116 3.03 5.83 8.98
CA GLY A 116 3.71 7.11 9.21
C GLY A 116 4.26 7.27 10.63
N GLY A 117 3.77 6.49 11.60
CA GLY A 117 4.17 6.54 13.01
C GLY A 117 3.02 6.18 13.96
N ILE A 118 3.30 6.23 15.27
CA ILE A 118 2.28 6.08 16.32
C ILE A 118 2.21 7.38 17.12
N THR A 119 1.00 7.89 17.32
CA THR A 119 0.73 8.99 18.26
C THR A 119 0.25 8.42 19.60
N PRO A 120 0.71 8.96 20.75
CA PRO A 120 0.42 8.41 22.07
C PRO A 120 -0.99 8.74 22.63
N PHE A 121 -1.94 9.15 21.79
CA PHE A 121 -3.26 9.64 22.20
C PHE A 121 -4.36 8.62 21.90
#